data_AF-A0A936MQL8-F1
#
_entry.id   AF-A0A936MQL8-F1
#
_cell.length_a   1.000
_cell.length_b   1.000
_cell.length_c   1.000
_cell.angle_alpha   90.00
_cell.angle_beta   90.00
_cell.angle_gamma   90.00
#
_symmetry.space_group_name_H-M   'P 1'
#
loop_
_entity.id
_entity.type
_entity.pdbx_description
1 polymer ?
#
loop_
_entity_poly.entity_id
_entity_poly.type
_entity_poly.pdbx_seq_one_letter_code
_entity_poly.pdbx_strand_id
1 'polypeptide(L)'
;MAKRASSSVDSSFRDVFRRYAGRVRRRLALERVLTGAALGLVLGTAASAAAWQTRHGALRPWMATGGALGAAAGALIARRKRWSDNEVALYLDGRLDGKESIATAVDLQRRESNGDDPARAVVITHAAEVLSKAAPKEARVSWFRPWHLAIPLGLAAIGYVSLLPLPPAPVAPAPPPGADMVKLAEIKGLDKIIDLANASARDEAQRKRLDKLAEEAKKLRDKLREGMEKREAQAEIAKLKDAITAERLSLGDGEQRAGLESALGKLGENPDLKNAAKALGDRDLVSFDEEMEKLANRLEKEDREKALKTMEEAAEAARKANAPDVAKALEEERKRMEEMAKKNQKLSELGKALGEGLPEDAKQALKDFQGGKGGAKEQQKLAEKLEEALGKLTPEERKRLAENMKKRAEQMGEGDMGEGPSKEQLKELAEELESPEGQKRLAEQLKRMAEAEQGEGSEEGQRQKKLDDAQEGAGECEGQLGGAPMPVPVPGDKPGSGGKNGGKDGSSPQAGHSEGGGPGDHKGQTGVVDGPGVKARASGPINKAPSMPGVTLGRTTGKAGETANIQGTGALGQAAPAELGAVERSDVPEEYREQVGRYFQPK
;
A
#
# COMPACT_ATOMS: atom_id res chain seq x y z
N MET A 1 82.99 14.95 -77.64
CA MET A 1 82.98 15.65 -76.34
C MET A 1 81.60 16.22 -75.96
N ALA A 2 80.79 16.73 -76.91
CA ALA A 2 79.46 17.28 -76.63
C ALA A 2 78.49 16.34 -75.88
N LYS A 3 78.46 15.04 -76.23
CA LYS A 3 77.58 14.04 -75.61
C LYS A 3 77.84 13.78 -74.11
N ARG A 4 79.06 14.06 -73.62
CA ARG A 4 79.36 13.94 -72.17
C ARG A 4 78.90 15.17 -71.39
N ALA A 5 79.00 16.37 -71.98
CA ALA A 5 78.59 17.61 -71.32
C ALA A 5 77.07 17.72 -71.15
N SER A 6 76.27 17.28 -72.15
CA SER A 6 74.81 17.27 -72.06
C SER A 6 74.30 16.36 -70.93
N SER A 7 74.93 15.19 -70.73
CA SER A 7 74.55 14.26 -69.66
C SER A 7 74.75 14.81 -68.24
N SER A 8 75.79 15.64 -68.02
CA SER A 8 76.04 16.25 -66.71
C SER A 8 75.02 17.32 -66.35
N VAL A 9 74.60 18.14 -67.33
CA VAL A 9 73.63 19.23 -67.11
C VAL A 9 72.24 18.66 -66.82
N ASP A 10 71.82 17.64 -67.57
CA ASP A 10 70.55 16.93 -67.35
C ASP A 10 70.49 16.30 -65.94
N SER A 11 71.61 15.72 -65.48
CA SER A 11 71.69 15.13 -64.14
C SER A 11 71.62 16.18 -63.03
N SER A 12 72.31 17.31 -63.21
CA SER A 12 72.31 18.43 -62.27
C SER A 12 70.92 19.05 -62.12
N PHE A 13 70.24 19.34 -63.23
CA PHE A 13 68.86 19.84 -63.21
C PHE A 13 67.93 18.85 -62.50
N ARG A 14 68.02 17.56 -62.83
CA ARG A 14 67.15 16.52 -62.25
C ARG A 14 67.30 16.44 -60.73
N ASP A 15 68.53 16.51 -60.22
CA ASP A 15 68.78 16.42 -58.78
C ASP A 15 68.30 17.65 -58.03
N VAL A 16 68.54 18.84 -58.56
CA VAL A 16 68.06 20.09 -57.95
C VAL A 16 66.52 20.15 -58.01
N PHE A 17 65.93 19.83 -59.16
CA PHE A 17 64.48 19.77 -59.33
C PHE A 17 63.85 18.75 -58.37
N ARG A 18 64.39 17.53 -58.24
CA ARG A 18 63.89 16.50 -57.30
C ARG A 18 63.88 17.00 -55.86
N ARG A 19 64.90 17.75 -55.42
CA ARG A 19 64.96 18.35 -54.08
C ARG A 19 63.83 19.36 -53.87
N TYR A 20 63.63 20.28 -54.82
CA TYR A 20 62.54 21.27 -54.74
C TYR A 20 61.17 20.61 -54.83
N ALA A 21 60.97 19.71 -55.78
CA ALA A 21 59.73 18.99 -55.98
C ALA A 21 59.35 18.14 -54.76
N GLY A 22 60.32 17.50 -54.11
CA GLY A 22 60.12 16.78 -52.87
C GLY A 22 59.60 17.68 -51.74
N ARG A 23 60.17 18.89 -51.57
CA ARG A 23 59.73 19.85 -50.55
C ARG A 23 58.31 20.37 -50.82
N VAL A 24 58.02 20.76 -52.07
CA VAL A 24 56.70 21.26 -52.49
C VAL A 24 55.64 20.20 -52.24
N ARG A 25 55.88 18.95 -52.67
CA ARG A 25 54.95 17.84 -52.47
C ARG A 25 54.73 17.49 -51.00
N ARG A 26 55.79 17.48 -50.18
CA ARG A 26 55.66 17.21 -48.73
C ARG A 26 54.80 18.28 -48.05
N ARG A 27 54.95 19.56 -48.42
CA ARG A 27 54.15 20.66 -47.85
C ARG A 27 52.70 20.62 -48.29
N LEU A 28 52.43 20.36 -49.56
CA LEU A 28 51.06 20.16 -50.06
C LEU A 28 50.39 18.93 -49.43
N ALA A 29 51.16 17.86 -49.19
CA ALA A 29 50.66 16.70 -48.46
C ALA A 29 50.34 17.06 -47.00
N LEU A 30 51.23 17.78 -46.33
CA LEU A 30 51.03 18.23 -44.95
C LEU A 30 49.79 19.12 -44.81
N GLU A 31 49.58 20.05 -45.74
CA GLU A 31 48.37 20.90 -45.77
C GLU A 31 47.09 20.05 -45.81
N ARG A 32 47.05 19.02 -46.67
CA ARG A 32 45.90 18.11 -46.77
C ARG A 32 45.71 17.23 -45.54
N VAL A 33 46.81 16.76 -44.94
CA VAL A 33 46.78 16.03 -43.67
C VAL A 33 46.20 16.90 -42.56
N LEU A 34 46.64 18.16 -42.45
CA LEU A 34 46.12 19.10 -41.44
C LEU A 34 44.69 19.52 -41.71
N THR A 35 44.29 19.62 -42.98
CA THR A 35 42.90 19.88 -43.36
C THR A 35 42.02 18.71 -42.92
N GLY A 36 42.46 17.49 -43.22
CA GLY A 36 41.79 16.26 -42.77
C GLY A 36 41.70 16.20 -41.24
N ALA A 37 42.79 16.49 -40.54
CA ALA A 37 42.82 16.51 -39.07
C ALA A 37 41.86 17.57 -38.49
N ALA A 38 41.83 18.77 -39.06
CA ALA A 38 40.93 19.84 -38.64
C ALA A 38 39.46 19.44 -38.83
N LEU A 39 39.09 18.90 -39.99
CA LEU A 39 37.72 18.41 -40.24
C LEU A 39 37.36 17.24 -39.32
N GLY A 40 38.30 16.31 -39.11
CA GLY A 40 38.12 15.18 -38.22
C GLY A 40 37.89 15.60 -36.77
N LEU A 41 38.59 16.64 -36.29
CA LEU A 41 38.37 17.19 -34.96
C LEU A 41 37.07 17.97 -34.82
N VAL A 42 36.63 18.69 -35.85
CA VAL A 42 35.31 19.35 -35.84
C VAL A 42 34.17 18.32 -35.77
N LEU A 43 34.30 17.20 -36.48
CA LEU A 43 33.35 16.09 -36.34
C LEU A 43 33.47 15.42 -34.96
N GLY A 44 34.69 15.26 -34.45
CA GLY A 44 34.95 14.70 -33.12
C GLY A 44 34.38 15.56 -31.99
N THR A 45 34.45 16.90 -32.07
CA THR A 45 33.83 17.79 -31.08
C THR A 45 32.32 17.66 -31.09
N ALA A 46 31.69 17.62 -32.27
CA ALA A 46 30.24 17.40 -32.39
C ALA A 46 29.82 16.04 -31.82
N ALA A 47 30.58 14.97 -32.11
CA ALA A 47 30.34 13.64 -31.56
C ALA A 47 30.56 13.60 -30.04
N SER A 48 31.56 14.31 -29.51
CA SER A 48 31.79 14.43 -28.07
C SER A 48 30.66 15.18 -27.36
N ALA A 49 30.12 16.23 -27.98
CA ALA A 49 28.96 16.94 -27.46
C ALA A 49 27.70 16.06 -27.47
N ALA A 50 27.49 15.29 -28.54
CA ALA A 50 26.40 14.31 -28.61
C ALA A 50 26.55 13.22 -27.53
N ALA A 51 27.76 12.67 -27.35
CA ALA A 51 28.05 11.70 -26.29
C ALA A 51 27.87 12.28 -24.88
N TRP A 52 28.14 13.58 -24.69
CA TRP A 52 27.83 14.28 -23.45
C TRP A 52 26.31 14.35 -23.22
N GLN A 53 25.55 14.71 -24.26
CA GLN A 53 24.08 14.81 -24.22
C GLN A 53 23.41 13.45 -23.99
N THR A 54 23.94 12.36 -24.55
CA THR A 54 23.42 10.99 -24.38
C THR A 54 23.98 10.26 -23.16
N ARG A 55 24.80 10.92 -22.34
CA ARG A 55 25.43 10.39 -21.11
C ARG A 55 26.44 9.27 -21.30
N HIS A 56 27.04 9.12 -22.46
CA HIS A 56 28.13 8.16 -22.67
C HIS A 56 29.49 8.75 -22.27
N GLY A 57 29.69 8.95 -20.96
CA GLY A 57 30.89 9.58 -20.40
C GLY A 57 32.21 8.96 -20.85
N ALA A 58 32.25 7.62 -20.94
CA ALA A 58 33.45 6.89 -21.35
C ALA A 58 33.87 7.14 -22.82
N LEU A 59 32.93 7.50 -23.71
CA LEU A 59 33.21 7.67 -25.14
C LEU A 59 33.77 9.06 -25.49
N ARG A 60 33.62 10.05 -24.62
CA ARG A 60 34.01 11.45 -24.87
C ARG A 60 35.49 11.63 -25.24
N PRO A 61 36.48 11.13 -24.46
CA PRO A 61 37.89 11.32 -24.81
C PRO A 61 38.27 10.58 -26.09
N TRP A 62 37.59 9.47 -26.40
CA TRP A 62 37.84 8.70 -27.63
C TRP A 62 37.45 9.46 -28.89
N MET A 63 36.59 10.49 -28.81
CA MET A 63 36.24 11.31 -29.97
C MET A 63 37.41 12.13 -30.52
N ALA A 64 38.50 12.29 -29.75
CA ALA A 64 39.75 12.87 -30.27
C ALA A 64 40.39 12.01 -31.38
N THR A 65 40.08 10.71 -31.44
CA THR A 65 40.52 9.81 -32.53
C THR A 65 39.99 10.26 -33.90
N GLY A 66 38.89 11.02 -33.95
CA GLY A 66 38.38 11.63 -35.17
C GLY A 66 39.43 12.50 -35.88
N GLY A 67 40.29 13.20 -35.12
CA GLY A 67 41.41 13.96 -35.68
C GLY A 67 42.46 13.08 -36.36
N ALA A 68 42.80 11.93 -35.77
CA ALA A 68 43.75 10.98 -36.34
C ALA A 68 43.18 10.30 -37.61
N LEU A 69 41.91 9.91 -37.59
CA LEU A 69 41.21 9.36 -38.76
C LEU A 69 41.13 10.39 -39.89
N GLY A 70 40.81 11.65 -39.55
CA GLY A 70 40.83 12.76 -40.48
C GLY A 70 42.22 12.99 -41.10
N ALA A 71 43.28 12.96 -40.29
CA ALA A 71 44.66 13.07 -40.77
C ALA A 71 45.03 11.93 -41.74
N ALA A 72 44.64 10.70 -41.43
CA ALA A 72 44.86 9.53 -42.28
C ALA A 72 44.12 9.64 -43.62
N ALA A 73 42.85 10.09 -43.60
CA ALA A 73 42.09 10.37 -44.81
C ALA A 73 42.74 11.49 -45.64
N GLY A 74 43.21 12.56 -44.98
CA GLY A 74 43.97 13.64 -45.60
C GLY A 74 45.26 13.14 -46.28
N ALA A 75 45.99 12.23 -45.64
CA ALA A 75 47.18 11.60 -46.20
C ALA A 75 46.86 10.75 -47.43
N LEU A 76 45.76 9.98 -47.39
CA LEU A 76 45.29 9.17 -48.51
C LEU A 76 44.87 10.03 -49.71
N ILE A 77 44.15 11.13 -49.46
CA ILE A 77 43.79 12.11 -50.49
C ILE A 77 45.05 12.78 -51.04
N ALA A 78 46.03 13.13 -50.19
CA ALA A 78 47.29 13.71 -50.62
C ALA A 78 48.08 12.77 -51.54
N ARG A 79 48.07 11.47 -51.25
CA ARG A 79 48.68 10.43 -52.08
C ARG A 79 47.97 10.27 -53.41
N ARG A 80 46.63 10.28 -53.43
CA ARG A 80 45.82 10.15 -54.66
C ARG A 80 45.90 11.38 -55.56
N LYS A 81 45.84 12.58 -54.98
CA LYS A 81 45.90 13.87 -55.69
C LYS A 81 47.32 14.46 -55.70
N ARG A 82 48.35 13.62 -55.74
CA ARG A 82 49.74 14.06 -55.72
C ARG A 82 50.03 14.83 -57.01
N TRP A 83 50.60 16.03 -56.89
CA TRP A 83 51.00 16.80 -58.06
C TRP A 83 52.07 16.08 -58.87
N SER A 84 51.83 16.00 -60.17
CA SER A 84 52.77 15.54 -61.19
C SER A 84 54.03 16.43 -61.24
N ASP A 85 55.10 15.95 -61.86
CA ASP A 85 56.33 16.74 -61.98
C ASP A 85 56.06 18.03 -62.78
N ASN A 86 55.20 17.99 -63.81
CA ASN A 86 54.82 19.16 -64.61
C ASN A 86 54.08 20.23 -63.78
N GLU A 87 53.10 19.85 -62.95
CA GLU A 87 52.38 20.80 -62.09
C GLU A 87 53.31 21.46 -61.06
N VAL A 88 54.24 20.69 -60.50
CA VAL A 88 55.25 21.22 -59.58
C VAL A 88 56.20 22.17 -60.30
N ALA A 89 56.58 21.85 -61.55
CA ALA A 89 57.44 22.70 -62.36
C ALA A 89 56.77 24.03 -62.70
N LEU A 90 55.50 24.01 -63.15
CA LEU A 90 54.71 25.22 -63.39
C LEU A 90 54.56 26.08 -62.12
N TYR A 91 54.35 25.45 -60.97
CA TYR A 91 54.32 26.16 -59.69
C TYR A 91 55.65 26.84 -59.35
N LEU A 92 56.78 26.14 -59.60
CA LEU A 92 58.11 26.69 -59.37
C LEU A 92 58.42 27.82 -60.35
N ASP A 93 58.05 27.71 -61.62
CA ASP A 93 58.19 28.78 -62.60
C ASP A 93 57.44 30.04 -62.16
N GLY A 94 56.18 29.91 -61.74
CA GLY A 94 55.40 31.06 -61.26
C GLY A 94 55.92 31.67 -59.96
N ARG A 95 56.65 30.91 -59.14
CA ARG A 95 57.20 31.39 -57.85
C ARG A 95 58.62 31.94 -57.93
N LEU A 96 59.42 31.42 -58.86
CA LEU A 96 60.81 31.78 -59.05
C LEU A 96 61.04 32.67 -60.28
N ASP A 97 59.95 33.13 -60.92
CA ASP A 97 59.97 33.89 -62.17
C ASP A 97 60.72 33.16 -63.30
N GLY A 98 60.55 31.84 -63.37
CA GLY A 98 61.28 30.96 -64.29
C GLY A 98 60.82 31.01 -65.75
N LYS A 99 59.78 31.80 -66.08
CA LYS A 99 59.21 31.98 -67.43
C LYS A 99 59.00 30.64 -68.17
N GLU A 100 58.41 29.67 -67.49
CA GLU A 100 58.13 28.32 -68.00
C GLU A 100 59.37 27.47 -68.36
N SER A 101 60.58 27.94 -68.03
CA SER A 101 61.82 27.20 -68.34
C SER A 101 61.93 25.90 -67.55
N ILE A 102 61.43 25.85 -66.31
CA ILE A 102 61.47 24.63 -65.48
C ILE A 102 60.44 23.62 -65.99
N ALA A 103 59.21 24.03 -66.30
CA ALA A 103 58.17 23.18 -66.86
C ALA A 103 58.57 22.63 -68.23
N THR A 104 59.14 23.47 -69.08
CA THR A 104 59.66 23.06 -70.40
C THR A 104 60.81 22.07 -70.25
N ALA A 105 61.74 22.31 -69.33
CA ALA A 105 62.83 21.37 -69.05
C ALA A 105 62.34 20.00 -68.56
N VAL A 106 61.28 19.96 -67.73
CA VAL A 106 60.67 18.69 -67.27
C VAL A 106 59.95 17.96 -68.42
N ASP A 107 59.24 18.66 -69.31
CA ASP A 107 58.59 18.01 -70.46
C ASP A 107 59.62 17.47 -71.46
N LEU A 108 60.70 18.22 -71.71
CA LEU A 108 61.83 17.79 -72.55
C LEU A 108 62.58 16.59 -71.97
N GLN A 109 62.63 16.43 -70.64
CA GLN A 109 63.18 15.22 -70.02
C GLN A 109 62.28 13.98 -70.19
N ARG A 110 60.98 14.17 -70.38
CA ARG A 110 60.01 13.07 -70.52
C ARG A 110 59.91 12.56 -71.95
N ARG A 111 60.17 13.40 -72.94
CA ARG A 111 60.24 13.00 -74.35
C ARG A 111 61.61 12.38 -74.61
N GLU A 112 61.66 11.06 -74.84
CA GLU A 112 62.85 10.37 -75.36
C GLU A 112 63.10 10.82 -76.80
N SER A 113 63.71 11.99 -76.96
CA SER A 113 64.20 12.49 -78.24
C SER A 113 65.61 11.93 -78.46
N ASN A 114 65.77 11.15 -79.53
CA ASN A 114 67.05 10.58 -79.99
C ASN A 114 68.03 11.62 -80.59
N GLY A 115 67.79 12.92 -80.41
CA GLY A 115 68.62 14.00 -80.97
C GLY A 115 69.31 14.84 -79.89
N ASP A 116 70.62 15.04 -80.05
CA ASP A 116 71.39 16.10 -79.38
C ASP A 116 70.90 17.48 -79.89
N ASP A 117 69.71 17.91 -79.47
CA ASP A 117 69.16 19.23 -79.81
C ASP A 117 69.83 20.33 -78.95
N PRO A 118 70.62 21.25 -79.52
CA PRO A 118 71.25 22.33 -78.76
C PRO A 118 70.22 23.26 -78.08
N ALA A 119 69.01 23.40 -78.63
CA ALA A 119 67.96 24.21 -78.00
C ALA A 119 67.50 23.59 -76.66
N ARG A 120 67.45 22.26 -76.57
CA ARG A 120 67.15 21.54 -75.32
C ARG A 120 68.19 21.82 -74.25
N ALA A 121 69.48 21.81 -74.60
CA ALA A 121 70.55 22.06 -73.64
C ALA A 121 70.47 23.48 -73.04
N VAL A 122 70.09 24.48 -73.85
CA VAL A 122 69.91 25.87 -73.37
C VAL A 122 68.77 25.97 -72.37
N VAL A 123 67.62 25.35 -72.65
CA VAL A 123 66.46 25.37 -71.75
C VAL A 123 66.77 24.67 -70.42
N ILE A 124 67.43 23.51 -70.45
CA ILE A 124 67.77 22.76 -69.23
C ILE A 124 68.84 23.50 -68.41
N THR A 125 69.83 24.14 -69.06
CA THR A 125 70.85 24.94 -68.37
C THR A 125 70.22 26.15 -67.68
N HIS A 126 69.35 26.88 -68.37
CA HIS A 126 68.63 28.02 -67.79
C HIS A 126 67.76 27.59 -66.61
N ALA A 127 67.00 26.50 -66.75
CA ALA A 127 66.17 25.97 -65.67
C ALA A 127 66.99 25.52 -64.45
N ALA A 128 68.17 24.91 -64.67
CA ALA A 128 69.10 24.56 -63.60
C ALA A 128 69.65 25.80 -62.89
N GLU A 129 69.98 26.86 -63.64
CA GLU A 129 70.46 28.12 -63.09
C GLU A 129 69.41 28.79 -62.20
N VAL A 130 68.17 28.92 -62.69
CA VAL A 130 67.02 29.46 -61.92
C VAL A 130 66.84 28.70 -60.61
N LEU A 131 66.85 27.37 -60.64
CA LEU A 131 66.68 26.54 -59.43
C LEU A 131 67.89 26.60 -58.47
N SER A 132 69.11 26.77 -59.00
CA SER A 132 70.34 26.84 -58.20
C SER A 132 70.52 28.17 -57.48
N LYS A 133 70.07 29.28 -58.09
CA LYS A 133 70.10 30.62 -57.50
C LYS A 133 68.98 30.85 -56.50
N ALA A 134 67.84 30.19 -56.70
CA ALA A 134 66.68 30.33 -55.82
C ALA A 134 66.98 29.89 -54.39
N ALA A 135 66.53 30.68 -53.41
CA ALA A 135 66.58 30.29 -52.01
C ALA A 135 65.47 29.27 -51.69
N PRO A 136 65.69 28.28 -50.80
CA PRO A 136 64.64 27.36 -50.35
C PRO A 136 63.40 28.03 -49.75
N LYS A 137 63.49 29.31 -49.38
CA LYS A 137 62.39 30.11 -48.83
C LYS A 137 61.43 30.65 -49.91
N GLU A 138 61.91 30.85 -51.13
CA GLU A 138 61.15 31.44 -52.24
C GLU A 138 60.20 30.41 -52.87
N ALA A 139 60.61 29.14 -52.92
CA ALA A 139 59.79 28.03 -53.37
C ALA A 139 58.82 27.47 -52.29
N ARG A 140 58.51 28.25 -51.25
CA ARG A 140 57.70 27.76 -50.11
C ARG A 140 56.21 27.81 -50.42
N VAL A 141 55.58 26.65 -50.41
CA VAL A 141 54.12 26.52 -50.29
C VAL A 141 53.70 26.90 -48.87
N SER A 142 52.63 27.69 -48.75
CA SER A 142 51.94 27.90 -47.48
C SER A 142 51.21 26.62 -47.09
N TRP A 143 51.69 25.95 -46.06
CA TRP A 143 51.08 24.70 -45.57
C TRP A 143 50.05 24.96 -44.47
N PHE A 144 49.93 26.20 -44.01
CA PHE A 144 49.05 26.59 -42.91
C PHE A 144 48.00 27.59 -43.38
N ARG A 145 46.73 27.20 -43.35
CA ARG A 145 45.54 28.05 -43.51
C ARG A 145 44.92 28.38 -42.15
N PRO A 146 44.21 29.52 -42.01
CA PRO A 146 43.53 29.90 -40.76
C PRO A 146 42.62 28.81 -40.18
N TRP A 147 41.95 28.00 -41.01
CA TRP A 147 41.10 26.92 -40.54
C TRP A 147 41.85 25.80 -39.79
N HIS A 148 43.17 25.66 -39.92
CA HIS A 148 43.91 24.69 -39.10
C HIS A 148 44.01 25.10 -37.63
N LEU A 149 43.67 26.34 -37.28
CA LEU A 149 43.44 26.72 -35.88
C LEU A 149 42.29 25.94 -35.24
N ALA A 150 41.41 25.32 -36.04
CA ALA A 150 40.40 24.38 -35.54
C ALA A 150 41.02 23.13 -34.88
N ILE A 151 42.29 22.79 -35.15
CA ILE A 151 42.97 21.65 -34.52
C ILE A 151 43.16 21.88 -33.01
N PRO A 152 43.91 22.90 -32.55
CA PRO A 152 44.08 23.14 -31.12
C PRO A 152 42.75 23.51 -30.44
N LEU A 153 41.87 24.27 -31.12
CA LEU A 153 40.54 24.60 -30.58
C LEU A 153 39.65 23.37 -30.41
N GLY A 154 39.67 22.44 -31.37
CA GLY A 154 38.90 21.20 -31.31
C GLY A 154 39.38 20.27 -30.20
N LEU A 155 40.69 20.11 -30.03
CA LEU A 155 41.27 19.36 -28.92
C LEU A 155 40.91 19.97 -27.56
N ALA A 156 41.01 21.30 -27.42
CA ALA A 156 40.62 22.00 -26.20
C ALA A 156 39.12 21.82 -25.90
N ALA A 157 38.26 21.90 -26.91
CA ALA A 157 36.82 21.69 -26.76
C ALA A 157 36.48 20.25 -26.33
N ILE A 158 37.11 19.23 -26.93
CA ILE A 158 36.92 17.82 -26.51
C ILE A 158 37.38 17.64 -25.06
N GLY A 159 38.53 18.21 -24.68
CA GLY A 159 39.03 18.18 -23.31
C GLY A 159 38.06 18.84 -22.32
N TYR A 160 37.54 20.02 -22.66
CA TYR A 160 36.54 20.74 -21.85
C TYR A 160 35.25 19.94 -21.68
N VAL A 161 34.69 19.39 -22.76
CA VAL A 161 33.47 18.56 -22.73
C VAL A 161 33.67 17.25 -21.95
N SER A 162 34.89 16.71 -21.97
CA SER A 162 35.23 15.51 -21.20
C SER A 162 35.27 15.78 -19.68
N LEU A 163 35.65 16.99 -19.27
CA LEU A 163 35.67 17.42 -17.87
C LEU A 163 34.31 17.90 -17.35
N LEU A 164 33.38 18.26 -18.23
CA LEU A 164 32.03 18.68 -17.82
C LEU A 164 31.27 17.53 -17.15
N PRO A 165 30.60 17.77 -16.00
CA PRO A 165 29.74 16.77 -15.39
C PRO A 165 28.65 16.33 -16.36
N LEU A 166 28.25 15.06 -16.24
CA LEU A 166 27.13 14.52 -17.01
C LEU A 166 25.86 15.32 -16.69
N PRO A 167 25.01 15.64 -17.69
CA PRO A 167 23.72 16.26 -17.40
C PRO A 167 22.95 15.34 -16.44
N PRO A 168 22.21 15.88 -15.45
CA PRO A 168 21.48 15.09 -14.47
C PRO A 168 20.57 14.10 -15.19
N ALA A 169 20.50 12.84 -14.72
CA ALA A 169 19.58 11.81 -15.23
C ALA A 169 18.17 12.41 -15.41
N PRO A 170 17.42 12.15 -16.50
CA PRO A 170 16.00 12.46 -16.44
C PRO A 170 15.49 11.69 -15.23
N VAL A 171 14.73 12.36 -14.38
CA VAL A 171 14.04 11.70 -13.28
C VAL A 171 13.31 10.52 -13.92
N ALA A 172 13.69 9.30 -13.53
CA ALA A 172 13.07 8.11 -14.08
C ALA A 172 11.55 8.32 -13.95
N PRO A 173 10.77 8.11 -15.01
CA PRO A 173 9.32 8.14 -14.86
C PRO A 173 9.01 7.18 -13.71
N ALA A 174 8.22 7.64 -12.75
CA ALA A 174 7.77 6.79 -11.66
C ALA A 174 7.28 5.48 -12.29
N PRO A 175 7.68 4.31 -11.76
CA PRO A 175 7.19 3.04 -12.26
C PRO A 175 5.66 3.14 -12.38
N PRO A 176 5.07 2.60 -13.47
CA PRO A 176 3.63 2.69 -13.66
C PRO A 176 2.96 2.20 -12.37
N PRO A 177 2.06 2.99 -11.76
CA PRO A 177 1.44 2.62 -10.50
C PRO A 177 0.76 1.25 -10.68
N GLY A 178 1.25 0.23 -9.97
CA GLY A 178 0.70 -1.13 -10.01
C GLY A 178 1.69 -2.28 -10.27
N ALA A 179 2.93 -2.02 -10.72
CA ALA A 179 3.90 -3.09 -11.03
C ALA A 179 4.75 -3.55 -9.84
N ASP A 180 4.32 -3.27 -8.60
CA ASP A 180 4.99 -3.76 -7.40
C ASP A 180 4.68 -5.24 -7.23
N MET A 181 5.61 -6.09 -7.67
CA MET A 181 5.58 -7.53 -7.41
C MET A 181 5.85 -7.76 -5.92
N VAL A 182 4.89 -8.34 -5.21
CA VAL A 182 5.05 -8.67 -3.80
C VAL A 182 5.41 -10.15 -3.69
N LYS A 183 6.56 -10.42 -3.05
CA LYS A 183 7.01 -11.76 -2.67
C LYS A 183 7.09 -11.81 -1.16
N LEU A 184 6.13 -12.49 -0.54
CA LEU A 184 6.10 -12.71 0.90
C LEU A 184 6.17 -14.22 1.14
N ALA A 185 7.25 -14.65 1.79
CA ALA A 185 7.51 -16.07 2.04
C ALA A 185 6.50 -16.67 3.04
N GLU A 186 6.09 -15.87 4.03
CA GLU A 186 5.14 -16.26 5.07
C GLU A 186 4.28 -15.05 5.45
N ILE A 187 2.96 -15.24 5.49
CA ILE A 187 2.00 -14.24 5.92
C ILE A 187 1.17 -14.90 7.02
N LYS A 188 1.51 -14.59 8.28
CA LYS A 188 0.86 -15.16 9.47
C LYS A 188 -0.67 -15.00 9.44
N GLY A 189 -1.15 -13.90 8.85
CA GLY A 189 -2.58 -13.63 8.73
C GLY A 189 -3.33 -14.64 7.85
N LEU A 190 -2.70 -15.20 6.80
CA LEU A 190 -3.34 -16.23 5.97
C LEU A 190 -3.43 -17.56 6.71
N ASP A 191 -2.49 -17.87 7.59
CA ASP A 191 -2.53 -19.11 8.37
C ASP A 191 -3.75 -19.16 9.31
N LYS A 192 -4.14 -18.01 9.90
CA LYS A 192 -5.40 -17.91 10.67
C LYS A 192 -6.65 -18.24 9.84
N ILE A 193 -6.66 -17.88 8.55
CA ILE A 193 -7.78 -18.22 7.64
C ILE A 193 -7.72 -19.70 7.24
N ILE A 194 -6.53 -20.26 7.06
CA ILE A 194 -6.34 -21.68 6.76
C ILE A 194 -6.85 -22.57 7.91
N ASP A 195 -6.70 -22.11 9.15
CA ASP A 195 -7.19 -22.80 10.34
C ASP A 195 -8.73 -22.87 10.44
N LEU A 196 -9.47 -22.13 9.61
CA LEU A 196 -10.94 -22.25 9.52
C LEU A 196 -11.40 -23.65 9.10
N ALA A 197 -10.58 -24.43 8.37
CA ALA A 197 -10.90 -25.82 8.04
C ALA A 197 -11.01 -26.71 9.30
N ASN A 198 -10.34 -26.31 10.40
CA ASN A 198 -10.38 -27.00 11.68
C ASN A 198 -11.42 -26.40 12.65
N ALA A 199 -12.24 -25.45 12.20
CA ALA A 199 -13.33 -24.92 13.00
C ALA A 199 -14.48 -25.93 13.08
N SER A 200 -15.19 -25.95 14.20
CA SER A 200 -16.44 -26.71 14.29
C SER A 200 -17.43 -26.10 13.29
N ALA A 201 -18.13 -26.93 12.51
CA ALA A 201 -19.14 -26.50 11.54
C ALA A 201 -20.54 -26.91 12.03
N ARG A 202 -21.58 -26.17 11.64
CA ARG A 202 -22.96 -26.38 12.15
C ARG A 202 -23.63 -27.47 11.36
N ASP A 203 -23.38 -27.43 10.06
CA ASP A 203 -23.85 -28.36 9.08
C ASP A 203 -22.74 -28.63 8.06
N GLU A 204 -22.97 -29.64 7.23
CA GLU A 204 -22.01 -30.06 6.20
C GLU A 204 -21.83 -28.98 5.11
N ALA A 205 -22.82 -28.11 4.90
CA ALA A 205 -22.75 -27.04 3.90
C ALA A 205 -21.80 -25.92 4.36
N GLN A 206 -21.86 -25.53 5.64
CA GLN A 206 -20.95 -24.59 6.27
C GLN A 206 -19.54 -25.17 6.30
N ARG A 207 -19.39 -26.46 6.65
CA ARG A 207 -18.07 -27.12 6.61
C ARG A 207 -17.41 -26.99 5.23
N LYS A 208 -18.18 -27.29 4.16
CA LYS A 208 -17.72 -27.11 2.77
C LYS A 208 -17.35 -25.67 2.43
N ARG A 209 -18.06 -24.67 2.98
CA ARG A 209 -17.74 -23.25 2.77
C ARG A 209 -16.45 -22.85 3.51
N LEU A 210 -16.27 -23.27 4.76
CA LEU A 210 -15.05 -23.02 5.54
C LEU A 210 -13.83 -23.72 4.92
N ASP A 211 -13.98 -24.98 4.49
CA ASP A 211 -12.93 -25.71 3.76
C ASP A 211 -12.54 -24.99 2.46
N LYS A 212 -13.52 -24.46 1.73
CA LYS A 212 -13.26 -23.69 0.50
C LYS A 212 -12.49 -22.40 0.79
N LEU A 213 -12.83 -21.67 1.86
CA LEU A 213 -12.10 -20.46 2.27
C LEU A 213 -10.65 -20.79 2.64
N ALA A 214 -10.43 -21.86 3.40
CA ALA A 214 -9.09 -22.33 3.75
C ALA A 214 -8.27 -22.71 2.51
N GLU A 215 -8.86 -23.39 1.53
CA GLU A 215 -8.20 -23.74 0.26
C GLU A 215 -7.89 -22.51 -0.62
N GLU A 216 -8.78 -21.52 -0.67
CA GLU A 216 -8.52 -20.25 -1.37
C GLU A 216 -7.38 -19.46 -0.69
N ALA A 217 -7.31 -19.46 0.65
CA ALA A 217 -6.22 -18.86 1.41
C ALA A 217 -4.87 -19.56 1.18
N LYS A 218 -4.84 -20.91 1.13
CA LYS A 218 -3.63 -21.68 0.77
C LYS A 218 -3.12 -21.32 -0.63
N LYS A 219 -4.02 -21.30 -1.62
CA LYS A 219 -3.66 -20.93 -3.00
C LYS A 219 -3.10 -19.51 -3.08
N LEU A 220 -3.70 -18.57 -2.37
CA LEU A 220 -3.21 -17.19 -2.31
C LEU A 220 -1.80 -17.13 -1.68
N ARG A 221 -1.55 -17.88 -0.60
CA ARG A 221 -0.23 -17.98 0.03
C ARG A 221 0.82 -18.50 -0.95
N ASP A 222 0.50 -19.54 -1.72
CA ASP A 222 1.43 -20.12 -2.70
C ASP A 222 1.71 -19.15 -3.85
N LYS A 223 0.69 -18.46 -4.38
CA LYS A 223 0.88 -17.43 -5.41
C LYS A 223 1.73 -16.25 -4.89
N LEU A 224 1.58 -15.85 -3.62
CA LEU A 224 2.39 -14.80 -2.98
C LEU A 224 3.85 -15.21 -2.77
N ARG A 225 4.11 -16.52 -2.61
CA ARG A 225 5.48 -17.06 -2.59
C ARG A 225 6.14 -17.02 -3.97
N GLU A 226 5.40 -17.35 -5.02
CA GLU A 226 5.86 -17.29 -6.41
C GLU A 226 6.09 -15.84 -6.87
N GLY A 227 5.30 -14.92 -6.34
CA GLY A 227 5.32 -13.48 -6.59
C GLY A 227 4.15 -13.06 -7.45
N MET A 228 3.29 -12.23 -6.88
CA MET A 228 2.08 -11.70 -7.52
C MET A 228 2.12 -10.17 -7.53
N GLU A 229 1.41 -9.54 -8.47
CA GLU A 229 1.21 -8.09 -8.44
C GLU A 229 0.48 -7.67 -7.16
N LYS A 230 0.94 -6.60 -6.50
CA LYS A 230 0.35 -6.07 -5.26
C LYS A 230 -1.16 -5.86 -5.37
N ARG A 231 -1.64 -5.40 -6.53
CA ARG A 231 -3.06 -5.13 -6.78
C ARG A 231 -3.89 -6.40 -6.83
N GLU A 232 -3.38 -7.44 -7.48
CA GLU A 232 -4.05 -8.75 -7.52
C GLU A 232 -4.08 -9.39 -6.13
N ALA A 233 -2.98 -9.27 -5.38
CA ALA A 233 -2.89 -9.76 -4.01
C ALA A 233 -3.92 -9.08 -3.10
N GLN A 234 -4.06 -7.75 -3.19
CA GLN A 234 -5.07 -7.00 -2.45
C GLN A 234 -6.50 -7.40 -2.84
N ALA A 235 -6.76 -7.64 -4.13
CA ALA A 235 -8.09 -8.05 -4.60
C ALA A 235 -8.49 -9.45 -4.08
N GLU A 236 -7.57 -10.41 -4.08
CA GLU A 236 -7.83 -11.77 -3.57
C GLU A 236 -8.02 -11.76 -2.04
N ILE A 237 -7.26 -10.94 -1.29
CA ILE A 237 -7.47 -10.76 0.16
C ILE A 237 -8.83 -10.13 0.45
N ALA A 238 -9.22 -9.09 -0.30
CA ALA A 238 -10.52 -8.44 -0.14
C ALA A 238 -11.66 -9.45 -0.37
N LYS A 239 -11.54 -10.29 -1.40
CA LYS A 239 -12.50 -11.35 -1.68
C LYS A 239 -12.60 -12.38 -0.55
N LEU A 240 -11.47 -12.79 0.03
CA LEU A 240 -11.46 -13.69 1.19
C LEU A 240 -12.16 -13.04 2.40
N LYS A 241 -11.85 -11.76 2.68
CA LYS A 241 -12.47 -11.00 3.78
C LYS A 241 -13.98 -10.86 3.61
N ASP A 242 -14.44 -10.56 2.41
CA ASP A 242 -15.87 -10.46 2.10
C ASP A 242 -16.56 -11.81 2.30
N ALA A 243 -15.92 -12.91 1.90
CA ALA A 243 -16.49 -14.25 2.06
C ALA A 243 -16.51 -14.73 3.53
N ILE A 244 -15.47 -14.40 4.33
CA ILE A 244 -15.47 -14.63 5.79
C ILE A 244 -16.58 -13.80 6.45
N THR A 245 -16.74 -12.54 6.05
CA THR A 245 -17.78 -11.65 6.57
C THR A 245 -19.17 -12.15 6.19
N ALA A 246 -19.35 -12.63 4.96
CA ALA A 246 -20.58 -13.24 4.51
C ALA A 246 -20.93 -14.46 5.36
N GLU A 247 -19.94 -15.29 5.72
CA GLU A 247 -20.19 -16.47 6.56
C GLU A 247 -20.46 -16.12 8.03
N ARG A 248 -19.88 -15.02 8.51
CA ARG A 248 -20.22 -14.43 9.81
C ARG A 248 -21.67 -13.90 9.81
N LEU A 249 -22.11 -13.29 8.72
CA LEU A 249 -23.48 -12.75 8.59
C LEU A 249 -24.50 -13.86 8.32
N SER A 250 -24.13 -14.91 7.57
CA SER A 250 -24.98 -16.07 7.27
C SER A 250 -25.36 -16.84 8.52
N LEU A 251 -24.60 -16.68 9.62
CA LEU A 251 -24.98 -17.17 10.95
C LEU A 251 -26.33 -16.59 11.45
N GLY A 252 -26.98 -15.66 10.72
CA GLY A 252 -28.34 -15.24 11.04
C GLY A 252 -29.23 -14.86 9.87
N ASP A 253 -28.98 -15.30 8.64
CA ASP A 253 -29.89 -14.98 7.53
C ASP A 253 -31.20 -15.81 7.61
N GLY A 254 -32.36 -15.14 7.46
CA GLY A 254 -33.70 -15.75 7.43
C GLY A 254 -34.64 -15.26 8.55
N GLU A 255 -35.64 -16.08 8.91
CA GLU A 255 -36.65 -15.78 9.95
C GLU A 255 -36.01 -15.46 11.32
N GLN A 256 -34.83 -16.02 11.59
CA GLN A 256 -34.08 -15.77 12.83
C GLN A 256 -33.59 -14.32 12.95
N ARG A 257 -33.31 -13.64 11.83
CA ARG A 257 -32.94 -12.21 11.84
C ARG A 257 -34.10 -11.33 12.26
N ALA A 258 -35.27 -11.55 11.67
CA ALA A 258 -36.48 -10.79 11.99
C ALA A 258 -36.89 -11.03 13.46
N GLY A 259 -36.74 -12.26 13.95
CA GLY A 259 -36.92 -12.60 15.36
C GLY A 259 -35.93 -11.87 16.28
N LEU A 260 -34.64 -11.87 15.93
CA LEU A 260 -33.59 -11.19 16.70
C LEU A 260 -33.78 -9.67 16.69
N GLU A 261 -34.05 -9.05 15.54
CA GLU A 261 -34.29 -7.60 15.43
C GLU A 261 -35.53 -7.18 16.23
N SER A 262 -36.58 -8.00 16.24
CA SER A 262 -37.77 -7.78 17.08
C SER A 262 -37.44 -7.89 18.57
N ALA A 263 -36.68 -8.91 18.97
CA ALA A 263 -36.23 -9.09 20.36
C ALA A 263 -35.34 -7.93 20.83
N LEU A 264 -34.39 -7.48 19.99
CA LEU A 264 -33.52 -6.34 20.26
C LEU A 264 -34.31 -5.03 20.36
N GLY A 265 -35.30 -4.83 19.49
CA GLY A 265 -36.22 -3.70 19.57
C GLY A 265 -36.96 -3.67 20.92
N LYS A 266 -37.47 -4.82 21.36
CA LYS A 266 -38.19 -4.95 22.64
C LYS A 266 -37.28 -4.78 23.86
N LEU A 267 -36.08 -5.36 23.85
CA LEU A 267 -35.11 -5.17 24.93
C LEU A 267 -34.61 -3.72 24.98
N GLY A 268 -34.46 -3.06 23.82
CA GLY A 268 -34.04 -1.66 23.72
C GLY A 268 -35.07 -0.64 24.23
N GLU A 269 -36.35 -1.01 24.36
CA GLU A 269 -37.39 -0.16 24.95
C GLU A 269 -37.12 0.13 26.44
N ASN A 270 -36.44 -0.78 27.15
CA ASN A 270 -36.08 -0.60 28.56
C ASN A 270 -34.62 -0.12 28.69
N PRO A 271 -34.35 1.05 29.30
CA PRO A 271 -33.00 1.57 29.46
C PRO A 271 -32.07 0.64 30.27
N ASP A 272 -32.61 -0.16 31.18
CA ASP A 272 -31.83 -1.10 32.00
C ASP A 272 -31.39 -2.35 31.24
N LEU A 273 -32.04 -2.66 30.11
CA LEU A 273 -31.75 -3.82 29.26
C LEU A 273 -30.84 -3.49 28.08
N LYS A 274 -30.30 -2.27 27.99
CA LYS A 274 -29.43 -1.85 26.88
C LYS A 274 -28.19 -2.71 26.71
N ASN A 275 -27.53 -3.09 27.80
CA ASN A 275 -26.32 -3.92 27.74
C ASN A 275 -26.66 -5.35 27.34
N ALA A 276 -27.76 -5.91 27.87
CA ALA A 276 -28.28 -7.21 27.46
C ALA A 276 -28.67 -7.19 25.96
N ALA A 277 -29.37 -6.15 25.50
CA ALA A 277 -29.68 -5.98 24.08
C ALA A 277 -28.40 -5.91 23.23
N LYS A 278 -27.34 -5.21 23.69
CA LYS A 278 -26.06 -5.19 23.00
C LYS A 278 -25.45 -6.59 22.91
N ALA A 279 -25.35 -7.31 24.02
CA ALA A 279 -24.81 -8.67 24.06
C ALA A 279 -25.60 -9.64 23.17
N LEU A 280 -26.93 -9.57 23.17
CA LEU A 280 -27.79 -10.36 22.29
C LEU A 280 -27.60 -9.99 20.80
N GLY A 281 -27.35 -8.72 20.50
CA GLY A 281 -27.06 -8.23 19.15
C GLY A 281 -25.71 -8.71 18.63
N ASP A 282 -24.72 -8.78 19.52
CA ASP A 282 -23.41 -9.37 19.28
C ASP A 282 -23.44 -10.92 19.27
N ARG A 283 -24.63 -11.50 19.55
CA ARG A 283 -24.89 -12.94 19.70
C ARG A 283 -24.05 -13.62 20.78
N ASP A 284 -23.62 -12.84 21.77
CA ASP A 284 -22.95 -13.34 22.95
C ASP A 284 -24.00 -13.69 24.01
N LEU A 285 -24.49 -14.94 23.96
CA LEU A 285 -25.49 -15.44 24.90
C LEU A 285 -24.97 -15.49 26.33
N VAL A 286 -23.66 -15.68 26.53
CA VAL A 286 -23.04 -15.71 27.86
C VAL A 286 -23.07 -14.33 28.46
N SER A 287 -22.60 -13.32 27.72
CA SER A 287 -22.67 -11.92 28.17
C SER A 287 -24.13 -11.44 28.34
N PHE A 288 -25.06 -11.95 27.52
CA PHE A 288 -26.49 -11.66 27.67
C PHE A 288 -27.01 -12.18 29.02
N ASP A 289 -26.73 -13.43 29.35
CA ASP A 289 -27.14 -14.04 30.62
C ASP A 289 -26.52 -13.31 31.82
N GLU A 290 -25.25 -12.92 31.74
CA GLU A 290 -24.59 -12.14 32.79
C GLU A 290 -25.24 -10.77 33.02
N GLU A 291 -25.60 -10.05 31.95
CA GLU A 291 -26.28 -8.75 32.07
C GLU A 291 -27.70 -8.92 32.62
N MET A 292 -28.41 -9.99 32.24
CA MET A 292 -29.72 -10.32 32.81
C MET A 292 -29.62 -10.68 34.30
N GLU A 293 -28.59 -11.40 34.71
CA GLU A 293 -28.33 -11.71 36.12
C GLU A 293 -28.00 -10.44 36.93
N LYS A 294 -27.17 -9.54 36.39
CA LYS A 294 -26.87 -8.24 37.01
C LYS A 294 -28.13 -7.41 37.19
N LEU A 295 -29.04 -7.41 36.21
CA LEU A 295 -30.31 -6.71 36.31
C LEU A 295 -31.22 -7.31 37.38
N ALA A 296 -31.39 -8.62 37.39
CA ALA A 296 -32.19 -9.32 38.39
C ALA A 296 -31.68 -9.03 39.81
N ASN A 297 -30.37 -9.10 40.02
CA ASN A 297 -29.73 -8.80 41.30
C ASN A 297 -29.95 -7.34 41.74
N ARG A 298 -29.94 -6.39 40.80
CA ARG A 298 -30.20 -4.98 41.07
C ARG A 298 -31.64 -4.75 41.51
N LEU A 299 -32.60 -5.28 40.77
CA LEU A 299 -34.03 -5.16 41.08
C LEU A 299 -34.36 -5.81 42.43
N GLU A 300 -33.82 -7.01 42.69
CA GLU A 300 -33.99 -7.69 43.99
C GLU A 300 -33.39 -6.87 45.14
N LYS A 301 -32.27 -6.17 44.91
CA LYS A 301 -31.68 -5.27 45.91
C LYS A 301 -32.58 -4.06 46.17
N GLU A 302 -33.08 -3.40 45.12
CA GLU A 302 -33.97 -2.24 45.25
C GLU A 302 -35.28 -2.59 45.97
N ASP A 303 -35.89 -3.74 45.63
CA ASP A 303 -37.13 -4.17 46.27
C ASP A 303 -36.91 -4.57 47.73
N ARG A 304 -35.76 -5.17 48.05
CA ARG A 304 -35.35 -5.42 49.45
C ARG A 304 -35.18 -4.12 50.23
N GLU A 305 -34.50 -3.12 49.66
CA GLU A 305 -34.32 -1.81 50.32
C GLU A 305 -35.67 -1.11 50.55
N LYS A 306 -36.59 -1.18 49.58
CA LYS A 306 -37.97 -0.68 49.77
C LYS A 306 -38.69 -1.42 50.90
N ALA A 307 -38.59 -2.75 50.97
CA ALA A 307 -39.20 -3.54 52.04
C ALA A 307 -38.63 -3.20 53.42
N LEU A 308 -37.32 -3.03 53.55
CA LEU A 308 -36.68 -2.61 54.81
C LEU A 308 -37.17 -1.22 55.23
N LYS A 309 -37.28 -0.28 54.28
CA LYS A 309 -37.77 1.07 54.55
C LYS A 309 -39.25 1.08 54.95
N THR A 310 -40.10 0.29 54.29
CA THR A 310 -41.52 0.20 54.67
C THR A 310 -41.71 -0.47 56.03
N MET A 311 -40.88 -1.45 56.39
CA MET A 311 -40.87 -2.04 57.73
C MET A 311 -40.44 -1.03 58.80
N GLU A 312 -39.46 -0.17 58.50
CA GLU A 312 -39.03 0.91 59.39
C GLU A 312 -40.13 1.97 59.58
N GLU A 313 -40.74 2.45 58.50
CA GLU A 313 -41.86 3.40 58.55
C GLU A 313 -43.07 2.81 59.29
N ALA A 314 -43.37 1.53 59.08
CA ALA A 314 -44.44 0.81 59.79
C ALA A 314 -44.13 0.67 61.29
N ALA A 315 -42.88 0.38 61.66
CA ALA A 315 -42.46 0.32 63.05
C ALA A 315 -42.58 1.69 63.74
N GLU A 316 -42.20 2.78 63.07
CA GLU A 316 -42.40 4.15 63.56
C GLU A 316 -43.88 4.51 63.72
N ALA A 317 -44.72 4.13 62.76
CA ALA A 317 -46.17 4.33 62.84
C ALA A 317 -46.79 3.55 64.02
N ALA A 318 -46.37 2.30 64.24
CA ALA A 318 -46.80 1.48 65.38
C ALA A 318 -46.39 2.10 66.72
N ARG A 319 -45.19 2.70 66.82
CA ARG A 319 -44.76 3.46 68.01
C ARG A 319 -45.65 4.68 68.25
N LYS A 320 -45.93 5.47 67.22
CA LYS A 320 -46.81 6.65 67.30
C LYS A 320 -48.23 6.28 67.71
N ALA A 321 -48.68 5.07 67.36
CA ALA A 321 -49.98 4.52 67.73
C ALA A 321 -50.01 3.81 69.11
N ASN A 322 -48.95 3.91 69.93
CA ASN A 322 -48.83 3.23 71.22
C ASN A 322 -48.91 1.68 71.16
N ALA A 323 -48.41 1.07 70.08
CA ALA A 323 -48.29 -0.39 69.93
C ALA A 323 -46.80 -0.83 69.94
N PRO A 324 -46.12 -0.77 71.11
CA PRO A 324 -44.67 -1.00 71.20
C PRO A 324 -44.25 -2.44 70.86
N ASP A 325 -45.09 -3.43 71.13
CA ASP A 325 -44.78 -4.83 70.84
C ASP A 325 -44.79 -5.12 69.33
N VAL A 326 -45.69 -4.48 68.58
CA VAL A 326 -45.74 -4.56 67.11
C VAL A 326 -44.53 -3.86 66.50
N ALA A 327 -44.16 -2.69 67.03
CA ALA A 327 -42.96 -1.98 66.58
C ALA A 327 -41.68 -2.81 66.80
N LYS A 328 -41.54 -3.47 67.96
CA LYS A 328 -40.40 -4.36 68.23
C LYS A 328 -40.37 -5.57 67.28
N ALA A 329 -41.51 -6.21 67.05
CA ALA A 329 -41.60 -7.34 66.12
C ALA A 329 -41.19 -6.95 64.69
N LEU A 330 -41.61 -5.78 64.21
CA LEU A 330 -41.22 -5.25 62.89
C LEU A 330 -39.72 -4.93 62.81
N GLU A 331 -39.11 -4.40 63.88
CA GLU A 331 -37.66 -4.16 63.92
C GLU A 331 -36.83 -5.45 63.99
N GLU A 332 -37.31 -6.46 64.70
CA GLU A 332 -36.69 -7.78 64.74
C GLU A 332 -36.74 -8.46 63.37
N GLU A 333 -37.88 -8.41 62.68
CA GLU A 333 -38.00 -8.92 61.31
C GLU A 333 -37.13 -8.13 60.32
N ARG A 334 -37.06 -6.80 60.46
CA ARG A 334 -36.13 -5.98 59.67
C ARG A 334 -34.68 -6.42 59.86
N LYS A 335 -34.24 -6.61 61.10
CA LYS A 335 -32.88 -7.09 61.41
C LYS A 335 -32.63 -8.49 60.84
N ARG A 336 -33.59 -9.41 60.93
CA ARG A 336 -33.49 -10.74 60.31
C ARG A 336 -33.33 -10.63 58.81
N MET A 337 -34.10 -9.76 58.15
CA MET A 337 -34.00 -9.53 56.71
C MET A 337 -32.64 -8.92 56.33
N GLU A 338 -32.11 -7.97 57.10
CA GLU A 338 -30.76 -7.40 56.89
C GLU A 338 -29.66 -8.46 57.08
N GLU A 339 -29.77 -9.34 58.08
CA GLU A 339 -28.82 -10.43 58.30
C GLU A 339 -28.86 -11.46 57.18
N MET A 340 -30.06 -11.83 56.71
CA MET A 340 -30.23 -12.71 55.56
C MET A 340 -29.68 -12.07 54.29
N ALA A 341 -29.87 -10.76 54.09
CA ALA A 341 -29.28 -10.03 52.96
C ALA A 341 -27.74 -10.05 53.01
N LYS A 342 -27.14 -9.83 54.18
CA LYS A 342 -25.67 -9.94 54.36
C LYS A 342 -25.16 -11.35 54.09
N LYS A 343 -25.88 -12.38 54.53
CA LYS A 343 -25.55 -13.79 54.24
C LYS A 343 -25.63 -14.06 52.73
N ASN A 344 -26.70 -13.63 52.07
CA ASN A 344 -26.86 -13.82 50.62
C ASN A 344 -25.82 -13.04 49.81
N GLN A 345 -25.41 -11.84 50.25
CA GLN A 345 -24.32 -11.10 49.63
C GLN A 345 -22.99 -11.85 49.73
N LYS A 346 -22.65 -12.40 50.91
CA LYS A 346 -21.46 -13.23 51.07
C LYS A 346 -21.50 -14.51 50.24
N LEU A 347 -22.66 -15.16 50.17
CA LEU A 347 -22.86 -16.33 49.31
C LEU A 347 -22.78 -15.98 47.82
N SER A 348 -23.22 -14.78 47.42
CA SER A 348 -23.08 -14.27 46.05
C SER A 348 -21.63 -13.89 45.74
N GLU A 349 -20.88 -13.31 46.68
CA GLU A 349 -19.45 -13.04 46.53
C GLU A 349 -18.64 -14.33 46.44
N LEU A 350 -18.96 -15.33 47.26
CA LEU A 350 -18.41 -16.67 47.18
C LEU A 350 -18.80 -17.32 45.84
N GLY A 351 -20.07 -17.20 45.45
CA GLY A 351 -20.60 -17.67 44.18
C GLY A 351 -19.92 -17.01 42.99
N LYS A 352 -19.57 -15.72 43.02
CA LYS A 352 -18.79 -15.03 41.98
C LYS A 352 -17.33 -15.44 41.99
N ALA A 353 -16.75 -15.64 43.17
CA ALA A 353 -15.39 -16.15 43.31
C ALA A 353 -15.24 -17.60 42.80
N LEU A 354 -16.34 -18.37 42.79
CA LEU A 354 -16.40 -19.75 42.29
C LEU A 354 -17.06 -19.87 40.89
N GLY A 355 -17.83 -18.87 40.47
CA GLY A 355 -18.92 -19.01 39.48
C GLY A 355 -18.50 -18.88 38.03
N GLU A 356 -17.37 -18.25 37.73
CA GLU A 356 -16.77 -18.32 36.40
C GLU A 356 -16.35 -19.76 36.05
N GLY A 357 -16.26 -20.64 37.06
CA GLY A 357 -15.76 -22.01 37.02
C GLY A 357 -16.75 -23.14 37.40
N LEU A 358 -18.05 -22.90 37.60
CA LEU A 358 -18.97 -24.00 37.96
C LEU A 358 -19.82 -24.43 36.76
N PRO A 359 -20.12 -25.74 36.57
CA PRO A 359 -21.09 -26.18 35.57
C PRO A 359 -22.49 -25.64 35.88
N GLU A 360 -23.34 -25.52 34.86
CA GLU A 360 -24.70 -24.98 34.97
C GLU A 360 -25.55 -25.72 36.01
N ASP A 361 -25.40 -27.04 36.16
CA ASP A 361 -26.11 -27.80 37.20
C ASP A 361 -25.65 -27.46 38.62
N ALA A 362 -24.35 -27.18 38.81
CA ALA A 362 -23.84 -26.74 40.11
C ALA A 362 -24.18 -25.28 40.39
N LYS A 363 -24.24 -24.43 39.35
CA LYS A 363 -24.78 -23.06 39.45
C LYS A 363 -26.26 -23.11 39.80
N GLN A 364 -27.03 -24.00 39.19
CA GLN A 364 -28.45 -24.20 39.45
C GLN A 364 -28.68 -24.75 40.87
N ALA A 365 -27.86 -25.70 41.33
CA ALA A 365 -27.90 -26.18 42.72
C ALA A 365 -27.54 -25.06 43.73
N LEU A 366 -26.57 -24.20 43.40
CA LEU A 366 -26.22 -23.03 44.20
C LEU A 366 -27.37 -21.99 44.22
N LYS A 367 -28.09 -21.86 43.11
CA LYS A 367 -29.25 -20.97 42.94
C LYS A 367 -30.48 -21.50 43.67
N ASP A 368 -30.71 -22.81 43.65
CA ASP A 368 -31.76 -23.49 44.43
C ASP A 368 -31.46 -23.44 45.94
N PHE A 369 -30.17 -23.43 46.31
CA PHE A 369 -29.70 -23.18 47.67
C PHE A 369 -29.97 -21.73 48.11
N GLN A 370 -29.70 -20.75 47.25
CA GLN A 370 -30.04 -19.34 47.48
C GLN A 370 -31.56 -19.10 47.53
N GLY A 371 -32.35 -19.89 46.77
CA GLY A 371 -33.80 -19.85 46.73
C GLY A 371 -34.52 -20.50 47.92
N GLY A 372 -33.79 -21.06 48.89
CA GLY A 372 -34.35 -21.53 50.17
C GLY A 372 -35.17 -22.82 50.10
N LYS A 373 -35.01 -23.64 49.05
CA LYS A 373 -35.80 -24.88 48.86
C LYS A 373 -35.18 -26.14 49.50
N GLY A 374 -34.03 -26.06 50.15
CA GLY A 374 -33.32 -27.20 50.78
C GLY A 374 -33.32 -27.17 52.32
N GLY A 375 -33.31 -28.35 52.96
CA GLY A 375 -33.40 -28.52 54.42
C GLY A 375 -32.34 -27.75 55.22
N ALA A 376 -32.79 -26.85 56.08
CA ALA A 376 -32.07 -25.65 56.49
C ALA A 376 -30.90 -25.81 57.49
N LYS A 377 -30.61 -26.97 58.10
CA LYS A 377 -29.59 -27.05 59.19
C LYS A 377 -28.32 -27.81 58.82
N GLU A 378 -28.41 -29.04 58.30
CA GLU A 378 -27.20 -29.76 57.88
C GLU A 378 -26.54 -29.10 56.66
N GLN A 379 -27.34 -28.55 55.76
CA GLN A 379 -26.87 -27.79 54.59
C GLN A 379 -26.17 -26.48 54.97
N GLN A 380 -26.64 -25.78 56.01
CA GLN A 380 -25.97 -24.58 56.54
C GLN A 380 -24.63 -24.91 57.18
N LYS A 381 -24.56 -25.99 57.95
CA LYS A 381 -23.30 -26.45 58.57
C LYS A 381 -22.26 -26.87 57.53
N LEU A 382 -22.68 -27.60 56.49
CA LEU A 382 -21.81 -27.98 55.39
C LEU A 382 -21.28 -26.74 54.66
N ALA A 383 -22.13 -25.73 54.42
CA ALA A 383 -21.71 -24.48 53.79
C ALA A 383 -20.70 -23.68 54.63
N GLU A 384 -20.92 -23.54 55.95
CA GLU A 384 -19.96 -22.89 56.85
C GLU A 384 -18.61 -23.60 56.88
N LYS A 385 -18.61 -24.95 56.82
CA LYS A 385 -17.39 -25.76 56.82
C LYS A 385 -16.65 -25.73 55.49
N LEU A 386 -17.37 -25.71 54.38
CA LEU A 386 -16.80 -25.47 53.05
C LEU A 386 -16.24 -24.05 52.93
N GLU A 387 -16.89 -23.05 53.50
CA GLU A 387 -16.38 -21.67 53.59
C GLU A 387 -15.08 -21.61 54.40
N GLU A 388 -15.00 -22.31 55.54
CA GLU A 388 -13.79 -22.39 56.37
C GLU A 388 -12.64 -23.10 55.64
N ALA A 389 -12.94 -24.16 54.87
CA ALA A 389 -11.95 -24.90 54.08
C ALA A 389 -11.45 -24.10 52.87
N LEU A 390 -12.36 -23.48 52.10
CA LEU A 390 -12.03 -22.56 51.01
C LEU A 390 -11.27 -21.35 51.54
N GLY A 391 -11.62 -20.88 52.75
CA GLY A 391 -10.93 -19.86 53.53
C GLY A 391 -9.41 -20.00 53.59
N LYS A 392 -8.92 -21.25 53.65
CA LYS A 392 -7.50 -21.61 53.76
C LYS A 392 -6.77 -21.65 52.41
N LEU A 393 -7.49 -21.61 51.29
CA LEU A 393 -6.92 -21.48 49.95
C LEU A 393 -6.70 -19.99 49.62
N THR A 394 -5.60 -19.70 48.93
CA THR A 394 -5.33 -18.37 48.39
C THR A 394 -6.37 -17.98 47.32
N PRO A 395 -6.59 -16.68 47.07
CA PRO A 395 -7.53 -16.25 46.02
C PRO A 395 -7.23 -16.84 44.64
N GLU A 396 -5.95 -17.05 44.31
CA GLU A 396 -5.54 -17.69 43.06
C GLU A 396 -5.84 -19.19 43.04
N GLU A 397 -5.62 -19.90 44.14
CA GLU A 397 -5.95 -21.33 44.25
C GLU A 397 -7.47 -21.56 44.17
N ARG A 398 -8.29 -20.65 44.72
CA ARG A 398 -9.75 -20.72 44.58
C ARG A 398 -10.22 -20.53 43.14
N LYS A 399 -9.62 -19.55 42.43
CA LYS A 399 -9.90 -19.33 40.99
C LYS A 399 -9.52 -20.55 40.16
N ARG A 400 -8.34 -21.13 40.41
CA ARG A 400 -7.87 -22.33 39.70
C ARG A 400 -8.73 -23.56 39.99
N LEU A 401 -9.16 -23.72 41.24
CA LEU A 401 -10.07 -24.79 41.62
C LEU A 401 -11.42 -24.65 40.91
N ALA A 402 -12.00 -23.45 40.91
CA ALA A 402 -13.23 -23.17 40.19
C ALA A 402 -13.06 -23.54 38.70
N GLU A 403 -12.03 -23.03 38.03
CA GLU A 403 -11.78 -23.30 36.62
C GLU A 403 -11.63 -24.81 36.31
N ASN A 404 -11.04 -25.59 37.21
CA ASN A 404 -10.89 -27.03 37.03
C ASN A 404 -12.15 -27.84 37.35
N MET A 405 -13.01 -27.37 38.26
CA MET A 405 -14.34 -27.95 38.45
C MET A 405 -15.25 -27.74 37.23
N LYS A 406 -15.13 -26.60 36.55
CA LYS A 406 -15.83 -26.31 35.29
C LYS A 406 -15.55 -27.35 34.24
N LYS A 407 -14.26 -27.53 33.93
CA LYS A 407 -13.79 -28.46 32.90
C LYS A 407 -14.24 -29.89 33.18
N ARG A 408 -14.18 -30.32 34.44
CA ARG A 408 -14.56 -31.68 34.83
C ARG A 408 -16.04 -31.94 34.59
N ALA A 409 -16.88 -30.94 34.82
CA ALA A 409 -18.31 -31.07 34.62
C ALA A 409 -18.75 -30.85 33.18
N GLU A 410 -18.01 -30.06 32.39
CA GLU A 410 -18.18 -30.01 30.92
C GLU A 410 -17.72 -31.32 30.25
N GLN A 411 -16.70 -32.01 30.78
CA GLN A 411 -16.25 -33.33 30.30
C GLN A 411 -17.23 -34.46 30.61
N MET A 412 -18.07 -34.30 31.64
CA MET A 412 -19.16 -35.22 31.95
C MET A 412 -20.44 -34.64 31.32
N GLY A 413 -20.62 -34.83 30.01
CA GLY A 413 -21.74 -34.22 29.26
C GLY A 413 -23.13 -34.46 29.88
N GLU A 414 -24.13 -33.68 29.45
CA GLU A 414 -25.50 -33.52 29.99
C GLU A 414 -26.33 -34.80 30.27
N GLY A 415 -25.81 -35.99 30.01
CA GLY A 415 -26.51 -37.27 30.17
C GLY A 415 -26.02 -38.20 31.29
N ASP A 416 -24.90 -37.91 31.98
CA ASP A 416 -24.30 -38.85 32.97
C ASP A 416 -24.13 -38.27 34.38
N MET A 417 -24.94 -37.27 34.73
CA MET A 417 -25.12 -36.85 36.11
C MET A 417 -26.01 -37.87 36.82
N GLY A 418 -25.40 -38.98 37.27
CA GLY A 418 -26.04 -39.92 38.18
C GLY A 418 -26.61 -39.20 39.41
N GLU A 419 -27.67 -39.76 39.99
CA GLU A 419 -28.35 -39.25 41.18
C GLU A 419 -27.34 -38.66 42.17
N GLY A 420 -27.51 -37.37 42.49
CA GLY A 420 -26.61 -36.65 43.40
C GLY A 420 -26.40 -37.40 44.72
N PRO A 421 -25.31 -37.11 45.45
CA PRO A 421 -24.94 -37.86 46.65
C PRO A 421 -26.14 -37.98 47.60
N SER A 422 -26.44 -39.21 47.99
CA SER A 422 -27.56 -39.52 48.88
C SER A 422 -27.44 -38.73 50.20
N LYS A 423 -28.55 -38.48 50.89
CA LYS A 423 -28.55 -37.77 52.18
C LYS A 423 -27.58 -38.37 53.20
N GLU A 424 -27.36 -39.69 53.15
CA GLU A 424 -26.42 -40.39 54.02
C GLU A 424 -24.97 -40.07 53.65
N GLN A 425 -24.64 -40.05 52.36
CA GLN A 425 -23.32 -39.64 51.88
C GLN A 425 -23.04 -38.16 52.19
N LEU A 426 -24.02 -37.26 52.07
CA LEU A 426 -23.87 -35.86 52.46
C LEU A 426 -23.64 -35.68 53.96
N LYS A 427 -24.26 -36.54 54.78
CA LYS A 427 -24.09 -36.54 56.22
C LYS A 427 -22.73 -37.08 56.64
N GLU A 428 -22.28 -38.18 56.04
CA GLU A 428 -20.96 -38.77 56.27
C GLU A 428 -19.84 -37.81 55.83
N LEU A 429 -20.02 -37.12 54.71
CA LEU A 429 -19.10 -36.07 54.26
C LEU A 429 -19.07 -34.87 55.23
N ALA A 430 -20.23 -34.46 55.77
CA ALA A 430 -20.29 -33.40 56.77
C ALA A 430 -19.59 -33.81 58.08
N GLU A 431 -19.75 -35.05 58.53
CA GLU A 431 -19.07 -35.60 59.71
C GLU A 431 -17.55 -35.73 59.49
N GLU A 432 -17.10 -36.15 58.30
CA GLU A 432 -15.67 -36.21 57.98
C GLU A 432 -15.04 -34.80 57.94
N LEU A 433 -15.77 -33.78 57.47
CA LEU A 433 -15.37 -32.38 57.43
C LEU A 433 -15.48 -31.66 58.79
N GLU A 434 -16.16 -32.23 59.78
CA GLU A 434 -16.09 -31.76 61.17
C GLU A 434 -14.72 -32.04 61.80
N SER A 435 -13.98 -33.04 61.30
CA SER A 435 -12.64 -33.36 61.77
C SER A 435 -11.56 -32.46 61.14
N PRO A 436 -10.52 -32.03 61.90
CA PRO A 436 -9.41 -31.23 61.35
C PRO A 436 -8.61 -31.96 60.26
N GLU A 437 -8.60 -33.29 60.29
CA GLU A 437 -7.91 -34.13 59.30
C GLU A 437 -8.70 -34.20 57.99
N GLY A 438 -10.04 -34.32 58.05
CA GLY A 438 -10.90 -34.28 56.87
C GLY A 438 -10.85 -32.93 56.16
N GLN A 439 -10.83 -31.82 56.89
CA GLN A 439 -10.63 -30.49 56.29
C GLN A 439 -9.28 -30.35 55.56
N LYS A 440 -8.20 -30.92 56.12
CA LYS A 440 -6.88 -30.91 55.47
C LYS A 440 -6.86 -31.77 54.22
N ARG A 441 -7.45 -32.97 54.26
CA ARG A 441 -7.57 -33.86 53.09
C ARG A 441 -8.36 -33.21 51.97
N LEU A 442 -9.48 -32.57 52.29
CA LEU A 442 -10.28 -31.83 51.31
C LEU A 442 -9.45 -30.67 50.72
N ALA A 443 -8.80 -29.85 51.54
CA ALA A 443 -7.98 -28.74 51.06
C ALA A 443 -6.82 -29.21 50.15
N GLU A 444 -6.15 -30.32 50.48
CA GLU A 444 -5.06 -30.90 49.68
C GLU A 444 -5.56 -31.50 48.36
N GLN A 445 -6.74 -32.13 48.37
CA GLN A 445 -7.40 -32.67 47.18
C GLN A 445 -7.88 -31.56 46.24
N LEU A 446 -8.45 -30.49 46.80
CA LEU A 446 -8.82 -29.28 46.06
C LEU A 446 -7.58 -28.59 45.45
N LYS A 447 -6.48 -28.51 46.20
CA LYS A 447 -5.21 -27.97 45.71
C LYS A 447 -4.62 -28.80 44.56
N ARG A 448 -4.62 -30.13 44.66
CA ARG A 448 -4.21 -31.02 43.55
C ARG A 448 -5.11 -30.88 42.32
N MET A 449 -6.41 -30.72 42.52
CA MET A 449 -7.34 -30.50 41.40
C MET A 449 -7.13 -29.14 40.75
N ALA A 450 -6.70 -28.11 41.48
CA ALA A 450 -6.39 -26.78 40.95
C ALA A 450 -5.10 -26.71 40.10
N GLU A 451 -4.23 -27.71 40.16
CA GLU A 451 -2.93 -27.73 39.45
C GLU A 451 -2.95 -28.50 38.11
N ALA A 452 -4.06 -29.18 37.76
CA ALA A 452 -4.16 -29.99 36.54
C ALA A 452 -4.83 -29.24 35.35
N GLU A 453 -3.98 -28.84 34.38
CA GLU A 453 -4.14 -28.58 32.94
C GLU A 453 -5.34 -27.82 32.29
N GLN A 454 -4.99 -27.02 31.27
CA GLN A 454 -5.78 -26.09 30.47
C GLN A 454 -6.53 -26.75 29.28
N GLY A 455 -7.74 -26.25 28.95
CA GLY A 455 -8.54 -26.62 27.77
C GLY A 455 -9.98 -26.07 27.93
N GLU A 456 -10.35 -24.98 27.25
CA GLU A 456 -11.03 -24.88 25.93
C GLU A 456 -12.58 -24.82 26.08
N GLY A 457 -13.19 -23.65 25.77
CA GLY A 457 -14.61 -23.31 26.03
C GLY A 457 -15.63 -23.85 25.01
N SER A 458 -16.90 -23.40 25.09
CA SER A 458 -18.03 -23.94 24.28
C SER A 458 -17.80 -23.91 22.76
N GLU A 459 -18.30 -24.94 22.06
CA GLU A 459 -18.03 -25.16 20.62
C GLU A 459 -18.47 -24.02 19.69
N GLU A 460 -19.55 -23.31 20.04
CA GLU A 460 -20.06 -22.15 19.29
C GLU A 460 -19.21 -20.90 19.55
N GLY A 461 -18.76 -20.69 20.79
CA GLY A 461 -17.83 -19.63 21.13
C GLY A 461 -16.46 -19.82 20.49
N GLN A 462 -15.94 -21.06 20.46
CA GLN A 462 -14.70 -21.39 19.76
C GLN A 462 -14.79 -21.11 18.26
N ARG A 463 -15.95 -21.33 17.66
CA ARG A 463 -16.18 -21.09 16.24
C ARG A 463 -16.24 -19.61 15.91
N GLN A 464 -17.00 -18.83 16.68
CA GLN A 464 -17.07 -17.39 16.52
C GLN A 464 -15.67 -16.78 16.66
N LYS A 465 -14.91 -17.24 17.67
CA LYS A 465 -13.51 -16.87 17.86
C LYS A 465 -12.62 -17.20 16.67
N LYS A 466 -12.73 -18.40 16.09
CA LYS A 466 -11.97 -18.78 14.87
C LYS A 466 -12.32 -17.92 13.65
N LEU A 467 -13.59 -17.54 13.49
CA LEU A 467 -14.02 -16.62 12.43
C LEU A 467 -13.49 -15.20 12.64
N ASP A 468 -13.49 -14.71 13.88
CA ASP A 468 -12.92 -13.40 14.24
C ASP A 468 -11.39 -13.39 14.05
N ASP A 469 -10.69 -14.45 14.46
CA ASP A 469 -9.25 -14.62 14.24
C ASP A 469 -8.90 -14.65 12.74
N ALA A 470 -9.72 -15.30 11.91
CA ALA A 470 -9.54 -15.32 10.46
C ALA A 470 -9.81 -13.94 9.82
N GLN A 471 -10.79 -13.20 10.31
CA GLN A 471 -11.07 -11.83 9.86
C GLN A 471 -9.93 -10.87 10.23
N GLU A 472 -9.40 -10.99 11.45
CA GLU A 472 -8.19 -10.26 11.88
C GLU A 472 -6.99 -10.65 11.01
N GLY A 473 -6.81 -11.94 10.74
CA GLY A 473 -5.77 -12.46 9.85
C GLY A 473 -5.83 -11.86 8.45
N ALA A 474 -7.02 -11.73 7.85
CA ALA A 474 -7.19 -11.05 6.57
C ALA A 474 -6.77 -9.57 6.63
N GLY A 475 -7.09 -8.87 7.73
CA GLY A 475 -6.66 -7.49 7.96
C GLY A 475 -5.15 -7.33 8.14
N GLU A 476 -4.51 -8.25 8.87
CA GLU A 476 -3.05 -8.30 9.00
C GLU A 476 -2.35 -8.48 7.64
N CYS A 477 -2.91 -9.33 6.76
CA CYS A 477 -2.40 -9.53 5.40
C CYS A 477 -2.45 -8.22 4.59
N GLU A 478 -3.57 -7.49 4.67
CA GLU A 478 -3.75 -6.21 3.99
C GLU A 478 -2.73 -5.17 4.46
N GLY A 479 -2.47 -5.13 5.77
CA GLY A 479 -1.45 -4.26 6.38
C GLY A 479 -0.02 -4.62 5.95
N GLN A 480 0.32 -5.90 5.86
CA GLN A 480 1.64 -6.36 5.39
C GLN A 480 1.91 -6.05 3.92
N LEU A 481 0.86 -6.01 3.09
CA LEU A 481 0.96 -5.57 1.69
C LEU A 481 1.10 -4.04 1.56
N GLY A 482 1.12 -3.29 2.66
CA GLY A 482 1.20 -1.83 2.64
C GLY A 482 -0.04 -1.19 2.05
N GLY A 483 -1.21 -1.81 2.20
CA GLY A 483 -2.49 -1.12 2.12
C GLY A 483 -2.70 -0.34 3.41
N ALA A 484 -3.09 0.93 3.33
CA ALA A 484 -3.68 1.58 4.49
C ALA A 484 -4.93 0.74 4.84
N PRO A 485 -5.10 0.28 6.09
CA PRO A 485 -6.26 -0.52 6.45
C PRO A 485 -7.51 0.26 6.05
N MET A 486 -8.28 -0.27 5.09
CA MET A 486 -9.57 0.31 4.76
C MET A 486 -10.40 0.27 6.04
N PRO A 487 -10.98 1.42 6.48
CA PRO A 487 -11.75 1.46 7.71
C PRO A 487 -12.88 0.44 7.58
N VAL A 488 -12.80 -0.62 8.37
CA VAL A 488 -13.90 -1.57 8.51
C VAL A 488 -15.04 -0.77 9.11
N PRO A 489 -16.26 -0.76 8.53
CA PRO A 489 -17.41 -0.16 9.19
C PRO A 489 -17.70 -0.99 10.45
N VAL A 490 -17.14 -0.56 11.58
CA VAL A 490 -17.50 -1.05 12.90
C VAL A 490 -18.89 -0.47 13.20
N PRO A 491 -19.93 -1.29 13.39
CA PRO A 491 -21.22 -0.79 13.85
C PRO A 491 -21.10 -0.39 15.33
N GLY A 492 -20.91 0.91 15.56
CA GLY A 492 -21.22 1.56 16.83
C GLY A 492 -20.15 1.46 17.93
N ASP A 493 -19.32 2.49 18.02
CA ASP A 493 -18.78 2.93 19.32
C ASP A 493 -18.78 4.46 19.43
N LYS A 494 -19.38 4.94 20.53
CA LYS A 494 -19.30 6.33 21.01
C LYS A 494 -18.19 6.42 22.05
N PRO A 495 -17.42 7.51 22.12
CA PRO A 495 -16.79 7.92 23.37
C PRO A 495 -17.48 9.16 23.93
N GLY A 496 -17.99 9.04 25.16
CA GLY A 496 -18.44 10.16 25.97
C GLY A 496 -17.40 10.56 27.02
N SER A 497 -17.30 11.88 27.25
CA SER A 497 -17.04 12.62 28.50
C SER A 497 -15.82 12.21 29.37
N GLY A 498 -14.88 13.08 29.75
CA GLY A 498 -14.91 14.53 29.97
C GLY A 498 -14.25 14.85 31.34
N GLY A 499 -13.30 15.79 31.40
CA GLY A 499 -12.66 16.16 32.68
C GLY A 499 -11.64 17.31 32.62
N LYS A 500 -12.11 18.52 32.93
CA LYS A 500 -11.45 19.84 33.13
C LYS A 500 -10.06 19.86 33.81
N ASN A 501 -9.13 20.74 33.38
CA ASN A 501 -8.93 22.11 33.91
C ASN A 501 -7.65 22.80 33.36
N GLY A 502 -7.77 24.10 33.02
CA GLY A 502 -6.79 25.15 33.39
C GLY A 502 -5.68 25.58 32.41
N GLY A 503 -5.80 26.80 31.85
CA GLY A 503 -4.69 27.77 31.88
C GLY A 503 -4.00 28.22 30.57
N LYS A 504 -4.41 29.41 30.11
CA LYS A 504 -3.65 30.53 29.51
C LYS A 504 -2.84 30.43 28.19
N ASP A 505 -3.24 31.37 27.31
CA ASP A 505 -2.47 32.29 26.45
C ASP A 505 -1.59 31.74 25.32
N GLY A 506 -1.96 32.04 24.07
CA GLY A 506 -1.04 31.92 22.92
C GLY A 506 -1.67 31.92 21.52
N SER A 507 -2.14 33.08 21.07
CA SER A 507 -2.17 33.61 19.70
C SER A 507 -1.92 32.68 18.49
N SER A 508 -2.94 32.43 17.65
CA SER A 508 -2.91 32.44 16.15
C SER A 508 -4.24 31.96 15.52
N PRO A 509 -4.60 32.41 14.30
CA PRO A 509 -6.00 32.50 13.83
C PRO A 509 -6.59 31.21 13.26
N GLN A 510 -7.90 31.09 13.48
CA GLN A 510 -8.73 29.90 13.42
C GLN A 510 -9.35 29.72 12.02
N ALA A 511 -9.07 28.57 11.39
CA ALA A 511 -9.86 28.03 10.29
C ALA A 511 -11.11 27.34 10.88
N GLY A 512 -12.29 27.78 10.45
CA GLY A 512 -13.57 27.25 10.92
C GLY A 512 -13.89 25.90 10.30
N HIS A 513 -13.98 24.87 11.14
CA HIS A 513 -14.70 23.63 10.83
C HIS A 513 -16.07 23.70 11.50
N SER A 514 -17.13 23.71 10.68
CA SER A 514 -18.52 23.61 11.14
C SER A 514 -18.85 22.16 11.50
N GLU A 515 -19.27 21.95 12.75
CA GLU A 515 -19.90 20.72 13.21
C GLU A 515 -21.28 20.57 12.56
N GLY A 516 -21.42 19.54 11.73
CA GLY A 516 -22.70 19.15 11.12
C GLY A 516 -23.58 18.46 12.16
N GLY A 517 -24.71 19.10 12.48
CA GLY A 517 -25.73 18.60 13.38
C GLY A 517 -26.40 17.32 12.89
N GLY A 518 -26.85 16.51 13.85
CA GLY A 518 -27.66 15.32 13.61
C GLY A 518 -29.03 15.63 12.98
N PRO A 519 -29.73 14.62 12.46
CA PRO A 519 -30.96 14.77 11.69
C PRO A 519 -32.11 15.24 12.59
N GLY A 520 -32.41 16.53 12.54
CA GLY A 520 -33.69 17.09 13.00
C GLY A 520 -34.72 17.09 11.87
N ASP A 521 -35.98 16.86 12.20
CA ASP A 521 -37.12 16.98 11.30
C ASP A 521 -37.16 18.35 10.59
N HIS A 522 -36.95 18.39 9.29
CA HIS A 522 -36.94 19.63 8.50
C HIS A 522 -38.13 19.68 7.52
N LYS A 523 -39.21 20.33 7.97
CA LYS A 523 -40.22 20.95 7.09
C LYS A 523 -39.78 22.37 6.69
N GLY A 524 -38.63 22.49 6.04
CA GLY A 524 -38.10 23.79 5.60
C GLY A 524 -37.53 23.72 4.19
N GLN A 525 -38.10 24.49 3.25
CA GLN A 525 -37.49 24.74 1.94
C GLN A 525 -36.18 25.51 2.12
N THR A 526 -35.09 25.00 1.55
CA THR A 526 -33.82 25.71 1.46
C THR A 526 -33.90 26.80 0.39
N GLY A 527 -33.58 28.04 0.77
CA GLY A 527 -33.53 29.17 -0.15
C GLY A 527 -32.42 29.03 -1.20
N VAL A 528 -32.67 29.52 -2.41
CA VAL A 528 -31.71 29.59 -3.51
C VAL A 528 -30.51 30.45 -3.09
N VAL A 529 -29.32 29.87 -3.11
CA VAL A 529 -28.05 30.60 -2.89
C VAL A 529 -27.56 31.09 -4.25
N ASP A 530 -27.59 32.41 -4.46
CA ASP A 530 -27.01 33.05 -5.64
C ASP A 530 -25.49 33.09 -5.51
N GLY A 531 -24.81 32.21 -6.25
CA GLY A 531 -23.35 32.16 -6.35
C GLY A 531 -22.90 32.22 -7.82
N PRO A 532 -21.81 32.93 -8.15
CA PRO A 532 -21.31 32.98 -9.52
C PRO A 532 -20.84 31.59 -9.97
N GLY A 533 -21.42 31.11 -11.08
CA GLY A 533 -21.23 29.75 -11.60
C GLY A 533 -19.76 29.30 -11.70
N VAL A 534 -19.54 28.04 -11.35
CA VAL A 534 -18.22 27.40 -11.30
C VAL A 534 -17.69 27.22 -12.73
N LYS A 535 -16.81 28.12 -13.18
CA LYS A 535 -16.13 27.99 -14.48
C LYS A 535 -15.02 26.94 -14.38
N ALA A 536 -15.13 25.87 -15.16
CA ALA A 536 -14.08 24.88 -15.33
C ALA A 536 -12.83 25.53 -15.94
N ARG A 537 -11.70 25.54 -15.20
CA ARG A 537 -10.39 25.94 -15.72
C ARG A 537 -9.68 24.74 -16.36
N ALA A 538 -10.08 24.39 -17.58
CA ALA A 538 -9.31 23.49 -18.44
C ALA A 538 -8.46 24.33 -19.41
N SER A 539 -7.17 24.53 -19.09
CA SER A 539 -6.22 25.21 -19.97
C SER A 539 -5.35 24.19 -20.72
N GLY A 540 -5.93 23.54 -21.73
CA GLY A 540 -5.20 22.72 -22.70
C GLY A 540 -5.25 23.36 -24.09
N PRO A 541 -4.18 23.29 -24.90
CA PRO A 541 -4.20 23.84 -26.26
C PRO A 541 -5.17 23.04 -27.15
N ILE A 542 -6.27 23.68 -27.56
CA ILE A 542 -7.24 23.12 -28.51
C ILE A 542 -6.60 23.11 -29.90
N ASN A 543 -6.55 21.93 -30.52
CA ASN A 543 -6.03 21.74 -31.87
C ASN A 543 -6.98 22.37 -32.89
N LYS A 544 -6.55 23.40 -33.62
CA LYS A 544 -7.35 24.17 -34.59
C LYS A 544 -7.34 23.58 -36.00
N ALA A 545 -7.17 22.26 -36.13
CA ALA A 545 -7.21 21.63 -37.44
C ALA A 545 -8.64 21.67 -38.01
N PRO A 546 -8.84 21.98 -39.30
CA PRO A 546 -10.15 21.96 -39.93
C PRO A 546 -10.75 20.55 -39.88
N SER A 547 -12.02 20.47 -39.46
CA SER A 547 -12.80 19.23 -39.45
C SER A 547 -12.88 18.64 -40.85
N MET A 548 -12.79 17.31 -40.96
CA MET A 548 -12.81 16.62 -42.25
C MET A 548 -14.17 16.86 -42.96
N PRO A 549 -14.16 17.28 -44.24
CA PRO A 549 -15.39 17.45 -45.00
C PRO A 549 -15.93 16.08 -45.41
N GLY A 550 -17.15 15.73 -44.99
CA GLY A 550 -17.81 14.51 -45.47
C GLY A 550 -18.90 13.87 -44.62
N VAL A 551 -19.23 14.38 -43.43
CA VAL A 551 -20.32 13.80 -42.62
C VAL A 551 -21.56 14.69 -42.69
N THR A 552 -22.39 14.44 -43.70
CA THR A 552 -23.73 15.01 -43.81
C THR A 552 -24.64 14.40 -42.75
N LEU A 553 -25.10 15.22 -41.81
CA LEU A 553 -26.17 14.93 -40.86
C LEU A 553 -27.50 14.70 -41.59
N GLY A 554 -27.95 13.45 -41.65
CA GLY A 554 -29.35 13.12 -41.94
C GLY A 554 -30.18 13.22 -40.66
N ARG A 555 -30.89 14.35 -40.48
CA ARG A 555 -31.97 14.46 -39.50
C ARG A 555 -33.23 13.81 -40.07
N THR A 556 -33.70 12.73 -39.47
CA THR A 556 -35.12 12.33 -39.58
C THR A 556 -35.83 12.70 -38.28
N THR A 557 -36.94 13.41 -38.40
CA THR A 557 -37.82 13.81 -37.31
C THR A 557 -38.56 12.58 -36.73
N GLY A 558 -38.24 12.22 -35.49
CA GLY A 558 -38.99 11.24 -34.72
C GLY A 558 -40.37 11.77 -34.33
N LYS A 559 -41.41 10.97 -34.57
CA LYS A 559 -42.82 11.24 -34.26
C LYS A 559 -43.07 11.29 -32.75
N ALA A 560 -43.98 12.17 -32.32
CA ALA A 560 -44.54 12.15 -30.98
C ALA A 560 -45.38 10.89 -30.76
N GLY A 561 -45.02 10.05 -29.78
CA GLY A 561 -45.87 8.94 -29.34
C GLY A 561 -45.20 7.63 -28.93
N GLU A 562 -43.87 7.48 -28.97
CA GLU A 562 -43.24 6.25 -28.45
C GLU A 562 -43.05 6.31 -26.93
N THR A 563 -43.99 5.67 -26.26
CA THR A 563 -44.02 5.38 -24.82
C THR A 563 -42.94 4.36 -24.43
N ALA A 564 -42.08 4.71 -23.47
CA ALA A 564 -41.27 3.75 -22.71
C ALA A 564 -41.49 3.95 -21.21
N ASN A 565 -42.44 3.16 -20.70
CA ASN A 565 -42.56 2.57 -19.37
C ASN A 565 -42.02 3.32 -18.14
N ILE A 566 -43.02 3.77 -17.37
CA ILE A 566 -43.07 3.88 -15.92
C ILE A 566 -42.72 2.53 -15.28
N GLN A 567 -41.68 2.49 -14.45
CA GLN A 567 -41.57 1.49 -13.37
C GLN A 567 -40.70 2.02 -12.22
N GLY A 568 -41.37 2.31 -11.08
CA GLY A 568 -40.79 2.04 -9.76
C GLY A 568 -40.04 3.14 -9.01
N THR A 569 -40.62 4.32 -8.79
CA THR A 569 -40.18 5.19 -7.68
C THR A 569 -40.91 4.79 -6.40
N GLY A 570 -40.46 3.73 -5.75
CA GLY A 570 -40.74 3.46 -4.34
C GLY A 570 -39.56 3.93 -3.50
N ALA A 571 -39.82 4.82 -2.53
CA ALA A 571 -38.88 5.31 -1.51
C ALA A 571 -38.03 6.58 -1.79
N LEU A 572 -38.54 7.55 -2.56
CA LEU A 572 -38.11 8.94 -2.43
C LEU A 572 -39.34 9.86 -2.42
N GLY A 573 -39.45 10.67 -1.37
CA GLY A 573 -40.51 11.66 -1.20
C GLY A 573 -40.55 12.68 -2.35
N GLN A 574 -41.67 13.39 -2.45
CA GLN A 574 -41.98 14.36 -3.50
C GLN A 574 -40.84 15.37 -3.73
N ALA A 575 -40.06 15.16 -4.79
CA ALA A 575 -39.23 16.21 -5.38
C ALA A 575 -40.10 17.07 -6.30
N ALA A 576 -40.03 18.39 -6.13
CA ALA A 576 -40.77 19.31 -6.99
C ALA A 576 -40.21 19.27 -8.43
N PRO A 577 -41.03 19.55 -9.48
CA PRO A 577 -40.62 19.50 -10.89
C PRO A 577 -39.45 20.43 -11.29
N ALA A 578 -38.95 21.26 -10.38
CA ALA A 578 -37.84 22.19 -10.61
C ALA A 578 -36.45 21.59 -10.32
N GLU A 579 -36.34 20.40 -9.72
CA GLU A 579 -35.04 19.81 -9.33
C GLU A 579 -34.51 18.75 -10.32
N LEU A 580 -35.28 18.41 -11.35
CA LEU A 580 -34.85 17.53 -12.46
C LEU A 580 -34.17 18.28 -13.62
N GLY A 581 -33.87 19.58 -13.47
CA GLY A 581 -33.33 20.43 -14.54
C GLY A 581 -31.80 20.66 -14.53
N ALA A 582 -31.06 20.09 -13.57
CA ALA A 582 -29.64 20.45 -13.38
C ALA A 582 -28.62 19.59 -14.15
N VAL A 583 -29.05 18.59 -14.92
CA VAL A 583 -28.15 17.71 -15.71
C VAL A 583 -28.13 18.07 -17.21
N GLU A 584 -28.98 18.98 -17.68
CA GLU A 584 -29.02 19.38 -19.10
C GLU A 584 -28.18 20.63 -19.46
N ARG A 585 -27.37 21.17 -18.55
CA ARG A 585 -26.47 22.31 -18.84
C ARG A 585 -25.01 22.07 -18.45
N SER A 586 -24.48 20.88 -18.71
CA SER A 586 -23.02 20.74 -18.77
C SER A 586 -22.55 21.29 -20.13
N ASP A 587 -21.69 22.31 -20.13
CA ASP A 587 -20.91 22.77 -21.30
C ASP A 587 -19.87 21.71 -21.72
N VAL A 588 -20.34 20.49 -21.96
CA VAL A 588 -19.58 19.41 -22.57
C VAL A 588 -20.01 19.40 -24.04
N PRO A 589 -19.12 19.75 -24.99
CA PRO A 589 -19.44 19.70 -26.40
C PRO A 589 -20.06 18.35 -26.77
N GLU A 590 -21.16 18.35 -27.52
CA GLU A 590 -21.94 17.13 -27.84
C GLU A 590 -21.06 16.01 -28.44
N GLU A 591 -20.02 16.40 -29.19
CA GLU A 591 -19.01 15.52 -29.77
C GLU A 591 -18.30 14.64 -28.71
N TYR A 592 -18.12 15.14 -27.48
CA TYR A 592 -17.47 14.39 -26.41
C TYR A 592 -18.42 13.39 -25.73
N ARG A 593 -19.74 13.66 -25.72
CA ARG A 593 -20.73 12.72 -25.20
C ARG A 593 -20.90 11.52 -26.14
N GLU A 594 -20.90 11.76 -27.44
CA GLU A 594 -21.02 10.69 -28.44
C GLU A 594 -19.79 9.76 -28.46
N GLN A 595 -18.60 10.32 -28.25
CA GLN A 595 -17.36 9.54 -28.27
C GLN A 595 -17.21 8.63 -27.04
N VAL A 596 -17.64 9.10 -25.86
CA VAL A 596 -17.66 8.29 -24.64
C VAL A 596 -18.78 7.24 -24.67
N GLY A 597 -19.96 7.59 -25.20
CA GLY A 597 -21.08 6.64 -25.34
C GLY A 597 -20.76 5.43 -26.24
N ARG A 598 -19.98 5.63 -27.31
CA ARG A 598 -19.54 4.52 -28.20
C ARG A 598 -18.49 3.61 -27.56
N TYR A 599 -17.72 4.10 -26.59
CA TYR A 599 -16.63 3.32 -25.98
C TYR A 599 -17.12 2.36 -24.89
N PHE A 600 -18.33 2.58 -24.35
CA PHE A 600 -18.91 1.79 -23.25
C PHE A 600 -20.15 0.99 -23.63
N GLN A 601 -20.52 0.90 -24.91
CA GLN A 601 -21.52 -0.08 -25.32
C GLN A 601 -20.89 -1.48 -25.31
N PRO A 602 -21.43 -2.44 -24.52
CA PRO A 602 -21.03 -3.83 -24.61
C PRO A 602 -21.39 -4.35 -26.01
N LYS A 603 -20.49 -5.16 -26.59
CA LYS A 603 -20.73 -5.83 -27.88
C LYS A 603 -21.88 -6.82 -27.80
#